data_AF-A0A535VTI4-F1
#
_entry.id   AF-A0A535VTI4-F1
#
_cell.length_a   1.000
_cell.length_b   1.000
_cell.length_c   1.000
_cell.angle_alpha   90.00
_cell.angle_beta   90.00
_cell.angle_gamma   90.00
#
_symmetry.space_group_name_H-M   'P 1'
#
loop_
_entity.id
_entity.type
_entity.pdbx_description
1 polymer ?
#
loop_
_entity_poly.entity_id
_entity_poly.type
_entity_poly.pdbx_seq_one_letter_code
_entity_poly.pdbx_strand_id
1 'polypeptide(L)'
;MPAQLVVQKFGGSSLGEAERIRRVAQRIARARATGADLVVVVSAMGDTTDELLALAGAITPDPDPRELDMLLATGEHQSATLVSMALHSLGVKAISLTGAQAGITTDSAHGRARIANVEPRRVRRELDSGNVVIVAGFQGQRVGSDEDGGPGETTTLGRGGSDTTAVALAAALRADRCQIFTDVRGIFSADPRLVPAARQLAVIGYEEMLELAQQGAQVMQVRAVELGWINGVEIEVLSSFEDAPGTLISEDPFVEQRNKVRGLAHDRNVAKVTLLAVPDRP
;
A
#
# COMPACT_ATOMS: atom_id res chain seq x y z
N MET A 1 2.41 -28.96 -4.74
CA MET A 1 3.02 -27.67 -5.11
C MET A 1 3.26 -26.90 -3.82
N PRO A 2 4.34 -26.11 -3.68
CA PRO A 2 4.49 -25.24 -2.50
C PRO A 2 3.26 -24.34 -2.35
N ALA A 3 2.90 -24.01 -1.11
CA ALA A 3 1.81 -23.09 -0.83
C ALA A 3 2.11 -21.74 -1.49
N GLN A 4 1.13 -21.18 -2.19
CA GLN A 4 1.27 -19.85 -2.81
C GLN A 4 1.35 -18.79 -1.71
N LEU A 5 2.36 -17.92 -1.77
CA LEU A 5 2.50 -16.79 -0.86
C LEU A 5 1.93 -15.54 -1.51
N VAL A 6 0.87 -14.99 -0.93
CA VAL A 6 0.20 -13.78 -1.44
C VAL A 6 0.28 -12.68 -0.40
N VAL A 7 0.72 -11.49 -0.83
CA VAL A 7 0.58 -10.28 -0.02
C VAL A 7 -0.69 -9.56 -0.44
N GLN A 8 -1.58 -9.27 0.50
CA GLN A 8 -2.82 -8.53 0.25
C GLN A 8 -2.77 -7.20 0.99
N LYS A 9 -3.18 -6.10 0.37
CA LYS A 9 -3.31 -4.81 1.03
C LYS A 9 -4.77 -4.37 1.02
N PHE A 10 -5.28 -3.90 2.14
CA PHE A 10 -6.61 -3.29 2.24
C PHE A 10 -6.49 -1.81 2.62
N GLY A 11 -7.05 -0.93 1.78
CA GLY A 11 -7.10 0.51 2.04
C GLY A 11 -8.12 0.91 3.11
N GLY A 12 -8.07 2.16 3.57
CA GLY A 12 -8.93 2.64 4.67
C GLY A 12 -10.43 2.57 4.37
N SER A 13 -10.83 2.84 3.13
CA SER A 13 -12.21 2.66 2.67
C SER A 13 -12.70 1.20 2.81
N SER A 14 -11.80 0.24 2.78
CA SER A 14 -12.12 -1.19 2.95
C SER A 14 -12.28 -1.59 4.42
N LEU A 15 -11.88 -0.72 5.35
CA LEU A 15 -11.82 -0.99 6.79
C LEU A 15 -12.62 0.01 7.63
N GLY A 16 -13.28 1.00 7.01
CA GLY A 16 -13.88 2.14 7.72
C GLY A 16 -14.96 1.82 8.75
N GLU A 17 -15.53 0.61 8.75
CA GLU A 17 -16.54 0.19 9.72
C GLU A 17 -16.35 -1.29 10.09
N ALA A 18 -16.86 -1.68 11.27
CA ALA A 18 -16.77 -3.05 11.76
C ALA A 18 -17.31 -4.09 10.77
N GLU A 19 -18.37 -3.76 10.03
CA GLU A 19 -18.93 -4.66 9.03
C GLU A 19 -18.00 -4.86 7.82
N ARG A 20 -17.30 -3.79 7.40
CA ARG A 20 -16.30 -3.90 6.32
C ARG A 20 -15.09 -4.73 6.79
N ILE A 21 -14.66 -4.56 8.03
CA ILE A 21 -13.60 -5.39 8.65
C ILE A 21 -14.01 -6.87 8.66
N ARG A 22 -15.25 -7.20 9.02
CA ARG A 22 -15.75 -8.60 8.96
C ARG A 22 -15.71 -9.16 7.54
N ARG A 23 -16.12 -8.37 6.53
CA ARG A 23 -16.06 -8.79 5.12
C ARG A 23 -14.62 -9.02 4.66
N VAL A 24 -13.69 -8.15 5.04
CA VAL A 24 -12.26 -8.31 4.77
C VAL A 24 -11.74 -9.59 5.43
N ALA A 25 -12.05 -9.84 6.70
CA ALA A 25 -11.67 -11.06 7.40
C ALA A 25 -12.25 -12.33 6.73
N GLN A 26 -13.50 -12.30 6.27
CA GLN A 26 -14.10 -13.40 5.50
C GLN A 26 -13.39 -13.62 4.16
N ARG A 27 -12.97 -12.56 3.46
CA ARG A 27 -12.18 -12.69 2.23
C ARG A 27 -10.83 -13.34 2.50
N ILE A 28 -10.11 -12.88 3.52
CA ILE A 28 -8.83 -13.44 3.95
C ILE A 28 -8.99 -14.91 4.35
N ALA A 29 -10.04 -15.25 5.11
CA ALA A 29 -10.33 -16.63 5.52
C ALA A 29 -10.59 -17.55 4.31
N ARG A 30 -11.33 -17.07 3.30
CA ARG A 30 -11.55 -17.81 2.04
C ARG A 30 -10.26 -18.03 1.26
N ALA A 31 -9.41 -17.00 1.14
CA ALA A 31 -8.11 -17.13 0.49
C ALA A 31 -7.19 -18.09 1.26
N ARG A 32 -7.21 -18.07 2.59
CA ARG A 32 -6.45 -19.02 3.41
C ARG A 32 -6.93 -20.46 3.21
N ALA A 33 -8.24 -20.67 3.06
CA ALA A 33 -8.83 -21.99 2.85
C ALA A 33 -8.43 -22.64 1.51
N THR A 34 -7.92 -21.87 0.53
CA THR A 34 -7.36 -22.44 -0.71
C THR A 34 -5.93 -22.95 -0.52
N GLY A 35 -5.36 -22.84 0.68
CA GLY A 35 -4.00 -23.26 0.99
C GLY A 35 -2.92 -22.19 0.75
N ALA A 36 -3.31 -20.94 0.51
CA ALA A 36 -2.36 -19.83 0.39
C ALA A 36 -1.82 -19.42 1.76
N ASP A 37 -0.54 -19.04 1.79
CA ASP A 37 0.06 -18.31 2.89
C ASP A 37 -0.13 -16.81 2.66
N LEU A 38 -0.58 -16.10 3.69
CA LEU A 38 -1.09 -14.74 3.56
C LEU A 38 -0.36 -13.78 4.50
N VAL A 39 0.17 -12.71 3.90
CA VAL A 39 0.57 -11.49 4.61
C VAL A 39 -0.38 -10.38 4.20
N VAL A 40 -1.05 -9.78 5.16
CA VAL A 40 -2.08 -8.76 4.93
C VAL A 40 -1.59 -7.43 5.46
N VAL A 41 -1.44 -6.43 4.59
CA VAL A 41 -1.12 -5.05 4.96
C VAL A 41 -2.42 -4.25 5.08
N VAL A 42 -2.55 -3.46 6.14
CA VAL A 42 -3.73 -2.62 6.36
C VAL A 42 -3.36 -1.15 6.54
N SER A 43 -4.20 -0.27 6.00
CA SER A 43 -4.18 1.17 6.31
C SER A 43 -5.06 1.48 7.53
N ALA A 44 -4.99 2.71 8.06
CA ALA A 44 -5.95 3.20 9.05
C ALA A 44 -7.40 3.12 8.53
N MET A 45 -8.37 2.99 9.44
CA MET A 45 -9.79 2.86 9.11
C MET A 45 -10.34 4.16 8.51
N GLY A 46 -11.06 4.07 7.39
CA GLY A 46 -11.80 5.22 6.83
C GLY A 46 -10.92 6.47 6.70
N ASP A 47 -11.36 7.55 7.33
CA ASP A 47 -10.71 8.86 7.31
C ASP A 47 -9.85 9.12 8.56
N THR A 48 -9.57 8.10 9.39
CA THR A 48 -8.87 8.24 10.68
C THR A 48 -7.52 8.96 10.56
N THR A 49 -6.75 8.73 9.49
CA THR A 49 -5.47 9.46 9.28
C THR A 49 -5.70 10.97 9.15
N ASP A 50 -6.72 11.38 8.39
CA ASP A 50 -7.04 12.80 8.21
C ASP A 50 -7.66 13.41 9.47
N GLU A 51 -8.44 12.64 10.25
CA GLU A 51 -8.95 13.05 11.57
C GLU A 51 -7.80 13.29 12.58
N LEU A 52 -6.81 12.40 12.62
CA LEU A 52 -5.63 12.54 13.49
C LEU A 52 -4.77 13.75 13.09
N LEU A 53 -4.58 13.98 11.78
CA LEU A 53 -3.91 15.17 11.27
C LEU A 53 -4.64 16.45 11.68
N ALA A 54 -5.97 16.48 11.51
CA ALA A 54 -6.79 17.62 11.90
C ALA A 54 -6.73 17.90 13.41
N LEU A 55 -6.74 16.85 14.23
CA LEU A 55 -6.61 16.98 15.68
C LEU A 55 -5.25 17.52 16.10
N ALA A 56 -4.16 17.04 15.51
CA ALA A 56 -2.82 17.58 15.76
C ALA A 56 -2.73 19.06 15.36
N GLY A 57 -3.27 19.42 14.20
CA GLY A 57 -3.33 20.80 13.71
C GLY A 57 -4.16 21.74 14.58
N ALA A 58 -5.19 21.22 15.28
CA ALA A 58 -5.97 21.99 16.24
C ALA A 58 -5.21 22.28 17.55
N ILE A 59 -4.19 21.48 17.88
CA ILE A 59 -3.33 21.68 19.06
C ILE A 59 -2.20 22.67 18.72
N THR A 60 -1.55 22.49 17.56
CA THR A 60 -0.46 23.36 17.09
C THR A 60 -0.46 23.44 15.57
N PRO A 61 -0.22 24.62 14.96
CA PRO A 61 -0.09 24.75 13.51
C PRO A 61 1.21 24.13 12.97
N ASP A 62 2.19 23.83 13.83
CA ASP A 62 3.48 23.25 13.49
C ASP A 62 3.78 22.06 14.43
N PRO A 63 3.12 20.90 14.23
CA PRO A 63 3.37 19.71 15.05
C PRO A 63 4.75 19.14 14.75
N ASP A 64 5.45 18.68 15.79
CA ASP A 64 6.72 17.97 15.63
C ASP A 64 6.52 16.73 14.73
N PRO A 65 7.25 16.60 13.60
CA PRO A 65 7.08 15.48 12.68
C PRO A 65 7.27 14.10 13.31
N ARG A 66 8.13 13.97 14.31
CA ARG A 66 8.39 12.72 15.03
C ARG A 66 7.16 12.27 15.82
N GLU A 67 6.57 13.20 16.57
CA GLU A 67 5.36 12.94 17.35
C GLU A 67 4.15 12.71 16.44
N LEU A 68 4.11 13.40 15.30
CA LEU A 68 3.08 13.18 14.30
C LEU A 68 3.15 11.76 13.72
N ASP A 69 4.36 11.27 13.38
CA ASP A 69 4.54 9.89 12.91
C ASP A 69 4.06 8.86 13.93
N MET A 70 4.35 9.10 15.22
CA MET A 70 3.83 8.25 16.30
C MET A 70 2.31 8.28 16.39
N LEU A 71 1.70 9.46 16.29
CA LEU A 71 0.24 9.62 16.34
C LEU A 71 -0.41 8.88 15.17
N LEU A 72 0.05 9.10 13.94
CA LEU A 72 -0.58 8.53 12.75
C LEU A 72 -0.51 7.01 12.76
N ALA A 73 0.63 6.42 13.14
CA ALA A 73 0.81 4.97 13.23
C ALA A 73 -0.21 4.26 14.14
N THR A 74 -0.83 4.98 15.09
CA THR A 74 -1.89 4.40 15.94
C THR A 74 -3.12 3.97 15.14
N GLY A 75 -3.43 4.64 14.02
CA GLY A 75 -4.56 4.27 13.16
C GLY A 75 -4.38 2.90 12.49
N GLU A 76 -3.17 2.63 12.00
CA GLU A 76 -2.84 1.33 11.39
C GLU A 76 -2.74 0.22 12.45
N HIS A 77 -2.27 0.54 13.66
CA HIS A 77 -2.28 -0.41 14.78
C HIS A 77 -3.70 -0.88 15.13
N GLN A 78 -4.65 0.06 15.22
CA GLN A 78 -6.06 -0.25 15.47
C GLN A 78 -6.60 -1.18 14.37
N SER A 79 -6.35 -0.84 13.12
CA SER A 79 -6.83 -1.62 11.97
C SER A 79 -6.27 -3.04 11.95
N ALA A 80 -4.95 -3.20 12.18
CA ALA A 80 -4.29 -4.50 12.17
C ALA A 80 -4.80 -5.41 13.29
N THR A 81 -4.99 -4.85 14.48
CA THR A 81 -5.49 -5.61 15.63
C THR A 81 -6.96 -6.01 15.45
N LEU A 82 -7.82 -5.11 14.95
CA LEU A 82 -9.23 -5.40 14.69
C LEU A 82 -9.42 -6.48 13.61
N VAL A 83 -8.64 -6.44 12.52
CA VAL A 83 -8.65 -7.50 11.49
C VAL A 83 -8.19 -8.83 12.07
N SER A 84 -7.15 -8.84 12.90
CA SER A 84 -6.69 -10.06 13.59
C SER A 84 -7.78 -10.65 14.50
N MET A 85 -8.46 -9.81 15.30
CA MET A 85 -9.57 -10.24 16.17
C MET A 85 -10.74 -10.81 15.34
N ALA A 86 -11.07 -10.17 14.22
CA ALA A 86 -12.11 -10.66 13.31
C ALA A 86 -11.74 -12.04 12.73
N LEU A 87 -10.48 -12.25 12.34
CA LEU A 87 -10.00 -13.57 11.89
C LEU A 87 -10.06 -14.63 12.99
N HIS A 88 -9.70 -14.28 14.22
CA HIS A 88 -9.83 -15.19 15.38
C HIS A 88 -11.29 -15.60 15.60
N SER A 89 -12.25 -14.68 15.43
CA SER A 89 -13.68 -14.99 15.53
C SER A 89 -14.19 -15.98 14.47
N LEU A 90 -13.47 -16.10 13.35
CA LEU A 90 -13.72 -17.07 12.28
C LEU A 90 -12.92 -18.37 12.47
N GLY A 91 -12.20 -18.54 13.58
CA GLY A 91 -11.34 -19.69 13.84
C GLY A 91 -10.04 -19.71 13.02
N VAL A 92 -9.68 -18.59 12.38
CA VAL A 92 -8.43 -18.48 11.61
C VAL A 92 -7.32 -17.97 12.51
N LYS A 93 -6.21 -18.69 12.58
CA LYS A 93 -5.01 -18.25 13.29
C LYS A 93 -4.41 -17.04 12.59
N ALA A 94 -4.27 -15.93 13.31
CA ALA A 94 -3.73 -14.69 12.79
C ALA A 94 -2.90 -13.96 13.85
N ILE A 95 -1.96 -13.12 13.42
CA ILE A 95 -1.16 -12.26 14.30
C ILE A 95 -0.97 -10.89 13.68
N SER A 96 -1.22 -9.82 14.45
CA SER A 96 -0.91 -8.45 14.04
C SER A 96 0.52 -8.06 14.41
N LEU A 97 1.24 -7.42 13.47
CA LEU A 97 2.58 -6.88 13.64
C LEU A 97 2.61 -5.40 13.26
N THR A 98 3.43 -4.61 13.97
CA THR A 98 3.79 -3.26 13.50
C THR A 98 4.74 -3.33 12.30
N GLY A 99 4.93 -2.22 11.58
CA GLY A 99 5.92 -2.16 10.49
C GLY A 99 7.33 -2.55 10.94
N ALA A 100 7.74 -2.06 12.12
CA ALA A 100 9.00 -2.43 12.78
C ALA A 100 9.11 -3.93 13.05
N GLN A 101 8.05 -4.53 13.63
CA GLN A 101 8.01 -5.96 13.94
C GLN A 101 7.96 -6.83 12.67
N ALA A 102 7.47 -6.29 11.55
CA ALA A 102 7.53 -6.91 10.24
C ALA A 102 8.90 -6.75 9.55
N GLY A 103 9.85 -6.05 10.18
CA GLY A 103 11.22 -5.89 9.71
C GLY A 103 11.44 -4.74 8.76
N ILE A 104 10.54 -3.75 8.73
CA ILE A 104 10.64 -2.58 7.84
C ILE A 104 11.50 -1.51 8.53
N THR A 105 12.65 -1.21 7.93
CA THR A 105 13.51 -0.11 8.37
C THR A 105 13.49 1.05 7.39
N THR A 106 13.64 2.27 7.90
CA THR A 106 13.59 3.49 7.09
C THR A 106 14.74 4.44 7.37
N ASP A 107 14.87 5.47 6.53
CA ASP A 107 15.62 6.68 6.86
C ASP A 107 14.95 7.51 7.97
N SER A 108 15.55 8.65 8.32
CA SER A 108 15.11 9.56 9.39
C SER A 108 14.10 10.63 8.95
N ALA A 109 13.61 10.58 7.71
CA ALA A 109 12.77 11.65 7.16
C ALA A 109 11.31 11.51 7.59
N HIS A 110 11.00 11.86 8.84
CA HIS A 110 9.63 11.81 9.39
C HIS A 110 8.57 12.43 8.46
N GLY A 111 7.39 11.81 8.42
CA GLY A 111 6.28 12.16 7.53
C GLY A 111 6.42 11.70 6.06
N ARG A 112 7.62 11.33 5.61
CA ARG A 112 7.91 10.96 4.21
C ARG A 112 9.09 10.01 4.06
N ALA A 113 9.27 9.14 5.03
CA ALA A 113 10.44 8.28 5.12
C ALA A 113 10.51 7.31 3.93
N ARG A 114 11.73 6.93 3.57
CA ARG A 114 12.00 5.90 2.56
C ARG A 114 12.37 4.59 3.23
N ILE A 115 11.83 3.49 2.70
CA ILE A 115 12.21 2.15 3.14
C ILE A 115 13.68 1.95 2.77
N ALA A 116 14.51 1.73 3.78
CA ALA A 116 15.93 1.46 3.63
C ALA A 116 16.19 -0.04 3.46
N ASN A 117 15.48 -0.87 4.22
CA ASN A 117 15.54 -2.33 4.13
C ASN A 117 14.24 -2.97 4.61
N VAL A 118 13.99 -4.21 4.18
CA VAL A 118 12.92 -5.06 4.70
C VAL A 118 13.49 -6.43 5.02
N GLU A 119 13.58 -6.76 6.30
CA GLU A 119 14.05 -8.06 6.78
C GLU A 119 12.93 -8.81 7.54
N PRO A 120 12.05 -9.54 6.82
CA PRO A 120 10.79 -10.04 7.35
C PRO A 120 10.94 -11.36 8.12
N ARG A 121 11.95 -11.47 8.99
CA ARG A 121 12.26 -12.70 9.76
C ARG A 121 11.10 -13.16 10.64
N ARG A 122 10.47 -12.22 11.35
CA ARG A 122 9.31 -12.52 12.19
C ARG A 122 8.12 -12.93 11.34
N VAL A 123 7.86 -12.23 10.24
CA VAL A 123 6.77 -12.57 9.31
C VAL A 123 6.92 -14.02 8.83
N ARG A 124 8.12 -14.42 8.38
CA ARG A 124 8.37 -15.79 7.92
C ARG A 124 8.08 -16.82 9.02
N ARG A 125 8.58 -16.59 10.24
CA ARG A 125 8.35 -17.49 11.38
C ARG A 125 6.87 -17.68 11.70
N GLU A 126 6.08 -16.61 11.61
CA GLU A 126 4.64 -16.66 11.87
C GLU A 126 3.90 -17.41 10.75
N LEU A 127 4.29 -17.19 9.48
CA LEU A 127 3.76 -17.97 8.35
C LEU A 127 4.07 -19.47 8.52
N ASP A 128 5.30 -19.82 8.88
CA ASP A 128 5.71 -21.22 9.12
C ASP A 128 4.94 -21.86 10.29
N SER A 129 4.45 -21.03 11.23
CA SER A 129 3.59 -21.45 12.35
C SER A 129 2.11 -21.56 11.95
N GLY A 130 1.79 -21.31 10.69
CA GLY A 130 0.46 -21.41 10.09
C GLY A 130 -0.42 -20.17 10.32
N ASN A 131 0.14 -19.06 10.79
CA ASN A 131 -0.59 -17.81 11.04
C ASN A 131 -0.77 -17.02 9.74
N VAL A 132 -1.92 -16.35 9.61
CA VAL A 132 -2.06 -15.20 8.71
C VAL A 132 -1.42 -13.99 9.40
N VAL A 133 -0.48 -13.31 8.73
CA VAL A 133 0.25 -12.19 9.33
C VAL A 133 -0.39 -10.87 8.90
N ILE A 134 -0.88 -10.06 9.84
CA ILE A 134 -1.47 -8.75 9.57
C ILE A 134 -0.46 -7.66 9.91
N VAL A 135 0.04 -6.92 8.94
CA VAL A 135 1.01 -5.85 9.14
C VAL A 135 0.33 -4.49 9.10
N ALA A 136 0.54 -3.68 10.14
CA ALA A 136 0.20 -2.26 10.11
C ALA A 136 1.09 -1.56 9.07
N GLY A 137 0.50 -1.17 7.92
CA GLY A 137 1.21 -0.55 6.81
C GLY A 137 1.61 0.89 7.09
N PHE A 138 2.11 1.61 6.08
CA PHE A 138 2.40 3.06 6.13
C PHE A 138 3.54 3.47 7.08
N GLN A 139 3.93 2.63 8.04
CA GLN A 139 4.98 2.90 9.01
C GLN A 139 6.17 1.95 8.92
N GLY A 140 7.30 2.37 9.47
CA GLY A 140 8.49 1.56 9.71
C GLY A 140 9.22 2.03 10.96
N GLN A 141 10.48 1.66 11.08
CA GLN A 141 11.34 2.11 12.17
C GLN A 141 12.67 2.63 11.63
N ARG A 142 13.10 3.80 12.11
CA ARG A 142 14.50 4.22 11.93
C ARG A 142 15.38 3.32 12.78
N VAL A 143 16.39 2.71 12.16
CA VAL A 143 17.46 2.04 12.93
C VAL A 143 18.31 3.14 13.56
N GLY A 144 18.42 3.14 14.90
CA GLY A 144 19.35 4.02 15.59
C GLY A 144 20.78 3.73 15.14
N SER A 145 21.60 4.75 14.99
CA SER A 145 23.05 4.57 14.87
C SER A 145 23.57 3.94 16.17
N ASP A 146 24.65 3.14 16.08
CA ASP A 146 25.33 2.58 17.28
C ASP A 146 25.73 3.68 18.28
N GLU A 147 25.86 4.94 17.83
CA GLU A 147 26.12 6.13 18.64
C GLU A 147 24.92 6.60 19.50
N ASP A 148 23.69 6.32 19.09
CA ASP A 148 22.48 6.80 19.78
C ASP A 148 22.00 5.83 20.88
N GLY A 149 22.44 4.56 20.87
CA GLY A 149 22.17 3.54 21.90
C GLY A 149 20.69 3.27 22.25
N GLY A 150 19.76 3.96 21.60
CA GLY A 150 18.35 4.01 21.92
C GLY A 150 17.50 3.10 21.04
N PRO A 151 16.26 2.80 21.46
CA PRO A 151 15.31 2.08 20.62
C PRO A 151 15.03 2.87 19.33
N GLY A 152 14.87 2.17 18.21
CA GLY A 152 14.53 2.81 16.94
C GLY A 152 13.19 3.55 17.00
N GLU A 153 13.07 4.65 16.26
CA GLU A 153 11.89 5.51 16.28
C GLU A 153 10.89 5.16 15.17
N THR A 154 9.60 5.32 15.43
CA THR A 154 8.55 5.13 14.42
C THR A 154 8.65 6.22 13.36
N THR A 155 8.56 5.81 12.11
CA THR A 155 8.53 6.70 10.95
C THR A 155 7.35 6.37 10.06
N THR A 156 6.81 7.37 9.35
CA THR A 156 5.78 7.16 8.34
C THR A 156 6.31 7.38 6.92
N LEU A 157 5.76 6.64 5.96
CA LEU A 157 6.23 6.59 4.57
C LEU A 157 5.59 7.69 3.68
N GLY A 158 4.72 8.52 4.25
CA GLY A 158 3.92 9.50 3.52
C GLY A 158 2.68 8.89 2.83
N ARG A 159 1.88 9.75 2.17
CA ARG A 159 0.59 9.34 1.58
C ARG A 159 0.74 8.15 0.62
N GLY A 160 -0.14 7.17 0.76
CA GLY A 160 -0.10 5.91 0.02
C GLY A 160 0.97 4.92 0.51
N GLY A 161 1.62 5.19 1.64
CA GLY A 161 2.70 4.36 2.20
C GLY A 161 2.32 2.90 2.44
N SER A 162 1.05 2.58 2.70
CA SER A 162 0.60 1.18 2.84
C SER A 162 0.75 0.36 1.55
N ASP A 163 0.59 0.97 0.38
CA ASP A 163 0.83 0.27 -0.91
C ASP A 163 2.32 -0.04 -1.05
N THR A 164 3.17 0.95 -0.73
CA THR A 164 4.63 0.78 -0.70
C THR A 164 5.04 -0.34 0.27
N THR A 165 4.45 -0.38 1.48
CA THR A 165 4.68 -1.45 2.45
C THR A 165 4.34 -2.83 1.89
N ALA A 166 3.19 -2.97 1.22
CA ALA A 166 2.75 -4.23 0.67
C ALA A 166 3.67 -4.76 -0.43
N VAL A 167 4.05 -3.90 -1.37
CA VAL A 167 4.97 -4.28 -2.46
C VAL A 167 6.37 -4.58 -1.92
N ALA A 168 6.86 -3.81 -0.95
CA ALA A 168 8.17 -4.05 -0.35
C ALA A 168 8.22 -5.39 0.42
N LEU A 169 7.16 -5.73 1.15
CA LEU A 169 7.04 -7.04 1.79
C LEU A 169 6.94 -8.17 0.76
N ALA A 170 6.19 -7.98 -0.32
CA ALA A 170 6.07 -8.96 -1.40
C ALA A 170 7.44 -9.24 -2.05
N ALA A 171 8.22 -8.19 -2.34
CA ALA A 171 9.57 -8.31 -2.87
C ALA A 171 10.49 -9.06 -1.89
N ALA A 172 10.54 -8.63 -0.62
CA ALA A 172 11.43 -9.22 0.39
C ALA A 172 11.07 -10.69 0.72
N LEU A 173 9.80 -11.04 0.64
CA LEU A 173 9.31 -12.40 0.89
C LEU A 173 9.31 -13.29 -0.35
N ARG A 174 9.61 -12.74 -1.54
CA ARG A 174 9.45 -13.40 -2.84
C ARG A 174 8.04 -13.99 -3.00
N ALA A 175 7.04 -13.17 -2.70
CA ALA A 175 5.64 -13.56 -2.86
C ALA A 175 5.29 -13.76 -4.34
N ASP A 176 4.33 -14.65 -4.61
CA ASP A 176 3.89 -14.95 -5.97
C ASP A 176 3.13 -13.78 -6.61
N ARG A 177 2.47 -12.96 -5.80
CA ARG A 177 1.80 -11.72 -6.23
C ARG A 177 1.49 -10.79 -5.06
N CYS A 178 1.32 -9.51 -5.37
CA CYS A 178 0.83 -8.49 -4.45
C CYS A 178 -0.57 -8.02 -4.88
N GLN A 179 -1.57 -8.21 -4.04
CA GLN A 179 -2.95 -7.79 -4.31
C GLN A 179 -3.26 -6.50 -3.56
N ILE A 180 -3.62 -5.44 -4.29
CA ILE A 180 -4.02 -4.15 -3.73
C ILE A 180 -5.54 -4.04 -3.82
N PHE A 181 -6.21 -4.21 -2.69
CA PHE A 181 -7.65 -4.06 -2.55
C PHE A 181 -8.02 -2.61 -2.20
N THR A 182 -8.85 -2.02 -3.06
CA THR A 182 -9.26 -0.62 -3.01
C THR A 182 -10.75 -0.46 -3.34
N ASP A 183 -11.24 0.78 -3.41
CA ASP A 183 -12.63 1.12 -3.72
C ASP A 183 -12.97 1.15 -5.22
N VAL A 184 -11.95 1.10 -6.08
CA VAL A 184 -12.13 0.94 -7.53
C VAL A 184 -11.99 -0.51 -7.97
N ARG A 185 -12.63 -0.86 -9.10
CA ARG A 185 -12.60 -2.23 -9.68
C ARG A 185 -11.26 -2.61 -10.28
N GLY A 186 -10.40 -1.63 -10.57
CA GLY A 186 -9.14 -1.80 -11.26
C GLY A 186 -8.72 -0.47 -11.88
N ILE A 187 -7.80 -0.54 -12.84
CA ILE A 187 -7.33 0.62 -13.60
C ILE A 187 -8.14 0.70 -14.89
N PHE A 188 -8.67 1.88 -15.19
CA PHE A 188 -9.50 2.15 -16.35
C PHE A 188 -8.71 2.94 -17.40
N SER A 189 -9.16 2.86 -18.66
CA SER A 189 -8.58 3.62 -19.78
C SER A 189 -8.72 5.15 -19.63
N ALA A 190 -9.61 5.63 -18.76
CA ALA A 190 -9.77 7.02 -18.36
C ALA A 190 -10.54 7.05 -17.02
N ASP A 191 -10.64 8.21 -16.36
CA ASP A 191 -11.49 8.35 -15.16
C ASP A 191 -12.97 8.06 -15.51
N PRO A 192 -13.56 6.96 -15.00
CA PRO A 192 -14.92 6.58 -15.35
C PRO A 192 -15.98 7.57 -14.83
N ARG A 193 -15.63 8.44 -13.86
CA ARG A 193 -16.50 9.51 -13.37
C ARG A 193 -16.68 10.63 -14.39
N LEU A 194 -15.73 10.74 -15.34
CA LEU A 194 -15.73 11.78 -16.39
C LEU A 194 -16.03 11.20 -17.76
N VAL A 195 -15.56 9.98 -18.02
CA VAL A 195 -15.76 9.27 -19.28
C VAL A 195 -16.50 7.96 -19.00
N PRO A 196 -17.84 7.93 -19.08
CA PRO A 196 -18.62 6.73 -18.78
C PRO A 196 -18.30 5.51 -19.67
N ALA A 197 -17.73 5.76 -20.86
CA ALA A 197 -17.30 4.71 -21.78
C ALA A 197 -15.90 4.14 -21.47
N ALA A 198 -15.24 4.60 -20.40
CA ALA A 198 -13.94 4.09 -19.98
C ALA A 198 -14.03 2.59 -19.68
N ARG A 199 -13.01 1.84 -20.11
CA ARG A 199 -12.97 0.39 -19.95
C ARG A 199 -11.91 0.00 -18.95
N GLN A 200 -12.21 -0.97 -18.11
CA GLN A 200 -11.22 -1.58 -17.23
C GLN A 200 -10.15 -2.27 -18.08
N LEU A 201 -8.89 -2.02 -17.77
CA LEU A 201 -7.75 -2.69 -18.38
C LEU A 201 -7.54 -4.03 -17.67
N ALA A 202 -7.39 -5.11 -18.42
CA ALA A 202 -7.05 -6.41 -17.83
C ALA A 202 -5.58 -6.45 -17.38
N VAL A 203 -4.69 -5.87 -18.21
CA VAL A 203 -3.24 -5.83 -17.98
C VAL A 203 -2.71 -4.44 -18.37
N ILE A 204 -1.78 -3.92 -17.60
CA ILE A 204 -1.02 -2.68 -17.90
C ILE A 204 0.47 -2.89 -17.57
N GLY A 205 1.36 -2.33 -18.37
CA GLY A 205 2.79 -2.37 -18.10
C GLY A 205 3.20 -1.49 -16.91
N TYR A 206 4.30 -1.80 -16.25
CA TYR A 206 4.82 -0.96 -15.14
C TYR A 206 5.06 0.49 -15.56
N GLU A 207 5.73 0.72 -16.69
CA GLU A 207 6.03 2.07 -17.21
C GLU A 207 4.74 2.85 -17.49
N GLU A 208 3.76 2.22 -18.13
CA GLU A 208 2.47 2.85 -18.43
C GLU A 208 1.71 3.21 -17.16
N MET A 209 1.74 2.32 -16.16
CA MET A 209 1.12 2.60 -14.87
C MET A 209 1.84 3.73 -14.13
N LEU A 210 3.18 3.79 -14.20
CA LEU A 210 3.95 4.90 -13.62
C LEU A 210 3.56 6.23 -14.26
N GLU A 211 3.50 6.30 -15.59
CA GLU A 211 3.08 7.50 -16.31
C GLU A 211 1.64 7.90 -15.95
N LEU A 212 0.69 6.96 -15.94
CA LEU A 212 -0.68 7.26 -15.53
C LEU A 212 -0.77 7.78 -14.09
N ALA A 213 -0.05 7.13 -13.15
CA ALA A 213 -0.07 7.53 -11.75
C ALA A 213 0.55 8.93 -11.54
N GLN A 214 1.65 9.23 -12.24
CA GLN A 214 2.30 10.55 -12.19
C GLN A 214 1.40 11.65 -12.78
N GLN A 215 0.60 11.34 -13.80
CA GLN A 215 -0.31 12.28 -14.46
C GLN A 215 -1.70 12.37 -13.80
N GLY A 216 -1.85 11.87 -12.57
CA GLY A 216 -3.04 12.08 -11.75
C GLY A 216 -4.03 10.90 -11.69
N ALA A 217 -3.70 9.73 -12.21
CA ALA A 217 -4.49 8.52 -11.95
C ALA A 217 -4.27 8.04 -10.49
N GLN A 218 -5.14 8.48 -9.58
CA GLN A 218 -5.05 8.26 -8.13
C GLN A 218 -5.42 6.82 -7.68
N VAL A 219 -5.10 5.80 -8.48
CA VAL A 219 -5.45 4.39 -8.17
C VAL A 219 -4.33 3.67 -7.41
N MET A 220 -3.08 3.99 -7.72
CA MET A 220 -1.89 3.32 -7.20
C MET A 220 -0.81 4.34 -6.86
N GLN A 221 -0.08 4.11 -5.79
CA GLN A 221 1.02 4.98 -5.38
C GLN A 221 2.28 4.71 -6.23
N VAL A 222 2.90 5.77 -6.76
CA VAL A 222 4.03 5.69 -7.73
C VAL A 222 5.20 4.86 -7.19
N ARG A 223 5.60 5.05 -5.93
CA ARG A 223 6.72 4.30 -5.32
C ARG A 223 6.41 2.81 -5.21
N ALA A 224 5.14 2.42 -5.02
CA ALA A 224 4.73 1.02 -4.98
C ALA A 224 4.88 0.37 -6.37
N VAL A 225 4.46 1.06 -7.43
CA VAL A 225 4.63 0.57 -8.82
C VAL A 225 6.11 0.46 -9.18
N GLU A 226 6.91 1.48 -8.82
CA GLU A 226 8.36 1.50 -9.06
C GLU A 226 9.08 0.35 -8.33
N LEU A 227 8.75 0.13 -7.05
CA LEU A 227 9.29 -1.00 -6.29
C LEU A 227 8.88 -2.35 -6.90
N GLY A 228 7.64 -2.45 -7.38
CA GLY A 228 7.15 -3.65 -8.03
C GLY A 228 7.93 -3.96 -9.31
N TRP A 229 8.17 -2.94 -10.13
CA TRP A 229 8.96 -3.07 -11.35
C TRP A 229 10.39 -3.51 -11.08
N ILE A 230 11.10 -2.81 -10.19
CA ILE A 230 12.52 -3.08 -9.89
C ILE A 230 12.73 -4.51 -9.34
N ASN A 231 11.73 -5.04 -8.62
CA ASN A 231 11.82 -6.36 -7.98
C ASN A 231 11.04 -7.47 -8.71
N GLY A 232 10.43 -7.17 -9.86
CA GLY A 232 9.63 -8.13 -10.62
C GLY A 232 8.40 -8.65 -9.87
N VAL A 233 7.79 -7.83 -9.00
CA VAL A 233 6.59 -8.20 -8.24
C VAL A 233 5.35 -7.87 -9.06
N GLU A 234 4.61 -8.90 -9.48
CA GLU A 234 3.29 -8.73 -10.09
C GLU A 234 2.29 -8.12 -9.11
N ILE A 235 1.60 -7.06 -9.53
CA ILE A 235 0.64 -6.34 -8.69
C ILE A 235 -0.77 -6.45 -9.29
N GLU A 236 -1.75 -6.90 -8.51
CA GLU A 236 -3.16 -6.94 -8.91
C GLU A 236 -3.96 -5.86 -8.19
N VAL A 237 -4.55 -4.93 -8.93
CA VAL A 237 -5.46 -3.92 -8.37
C VAL A 237 -6.89 -4.43 -8.43
N LEU A 238 -7.52 -4.61 -7.26
CA LEU A 238 -8.80 -5.29 -7.08
C LEU A 238 -9.77 -4.42 -6.26
N SER A 239 -11.08 -4.65 -6.44
CA SER A 239 -12.08 -4.04 -5.54
C SER A 239 -12.23 -4.85 -4.25
N SER A 240 -12.31 -4.15 -3.13
CA SER A 240 -12.73 -4.73 -1.85
C SER A 240 -14.21 -5.12 -1.83
N PHE A 241 -15.03 -4.45 -2.64
CA PHE A 241 -16.49 -4.51 -2.55
C PHE A 241 -17.13 -5.53 -3.50
N GLU A 242 -16.40 -5.97 -4.51
CA GLU A 242 -16.86 -6.91 -5.52
C GLU A 242 -15.91 -8.10 -5.63
N ASP A 243 -16.44 -9.27 -6.00
CA ASP A 243 -15.62 -10.44 -6.33
C ASP A 243 -15.53 -10.57 -7.85
N ALA A 244 -14.68 -9.71 -8.44
CA ALA A 244 -14.50 -9.60 -9.87
C ALA A 244 -13.00 -9.48 -10.22
N PRO A 245 -12.59 -9.90 -11.43
CA PRO A 245 -11.22 -9.70 -11.89
C PRO A 245 -10.84 -8.21 -11.88
N GLY A 246 -9.62 -7.93 -11.43
CA GLY A 246 -9.02 -6.60 -11.35
C GLY A 246 -8.20 -6.23 -12.57
N THR A 247 -7.18 -5.39 -12.36
CA THR A 247 -6.13 -5.11 -13.35
C THR A 247 -4.80 -5.66 -12.86
N LEU A 248 -4.12 -6.43 -13.70
CA LEU A 248 -2.75 -6.87 -13.46
C LEU A 248 -1.75 -5.82 -13.95
N ILE A 249 -0.80 -5.44 -13.10
CA ILE A 249 0.37 -4.65 -13.44
C ILE A 249 1.54 -5.62 -13.49
N SER A 250 2.11 -5.81 -14.67
CA SER A 250 3.18 -6.78 -14.93
C SER A 250 4.14 -6.26 -16.00
N GLU A 251 5.22 -7.01 -16.26
CA GLU A 251 5.94 -6.81 -17.53
C GLU A 251 4.99 -7.05 -18.69
N ASP A 252 5.18 -6.26 -19.75
CA ASP A 252 4.27 -6.20 -20.87
C ASP A 252 4.32 -7.51 -21.68
N PRO A 253 3.23 -8.29 -21.75
CA PRO A 253 3.25 -9.57 -22.44
C PRO A 253 3.10 -9.45 -23.97
N PHE A 254 2.77 -8.26 -24.51
CA PHE A 254 2.42 -8.08 -25.93
C PHE A 254 3.31 -7.05 -26.64
N VAL A 255 4.38 -7.53 -27.27
CA VAL A 255 5.40 -6.69 -27.95
C VAL A 255 4.94 -6.16 -29.32
N GLU A 256 4.18 -6.93 -30.11
CA GLU A 256 3.90 -6.59 -31.53
C GLU A 256 2.48 -6.05 -31.82
N GLN A 257 1.48 -6.34 -30.98
CA GLN A 257 0.09 -5.94 -31.22
C GLN A 257 -0.42 -5.03 -30.10
N ARG A 258 -0.14 -3.73 -30.23
CA ARG A 258 -0.52 -2.75 -29.22
C ARG A 258 -1.29 -1.55 -29.77
N ASN A 259 -2.34 -1.19 -29.05
CA ASN A 259 -2.89 0.17 -29.10
C ASN A 259 -1.82 1.12 -28.56
N LYS A 260 -1.45 2.13 -29.35
CA LYS A 260 -0.40 3.10 -28.99
C LYS A 260 -0.71 3.93 -27.73
N VAL A 261 -1.99 4.04 -27.38
CA VAL A 261 -2.46 4.74 -26.19
C VAL A 261 -3.36 3.77 -25.41
N ARG A 262 -2.97 3.47 -24.17
CA ARG A 262 -3.71 2.56 -23.27
C ARG A 262 -4.61 3.29 -22.30
N GLY A 263 -4.24 4.50 -21.90
CA GLY A 263 -4.99 5.30 -20.93
C GLY A 263 -4.83 6.80 -21.10
N LEU A 264 -5.78 7.54 -20.54
CA LEU A 264 -5.77 9.00 -20.43
C LEU A 264 -5.89 9.37 -18.95
N ALA A 265 -4.86 10.00 -18.41
CA ALA A 265 -4.86 10.59 -17.08
C ALA A 265 -5.00 12.12 -17.18
N HIS A 266 -5.38 12.74 -16.07
CA HIS A 266 -5.44 14.19 -15.96
C HIS A 266 -5.10 14.64 -14.54
N ASP A 267 -4.57 15.84 -14.39
CA ASP A 267 -4.43 16.51 -13.12
C ASP A 267 -5.04 17.91 -13.22
N ARG A 268 -5.91 18.25 -12.27
CA ARG A 268 -6.56 19.56 -12.18
C ARG A 268 -5.86 20.49 -11.19
N ASN A 269 -4.96 19.96 -10.37
CA ASN A 269 -4.26 20.69 -9.32
C ASN A 269 -2.87 21.19 -9.80
N VAL A 270 -2.85 21.81 -10.97
CA VAL A 270 -1.63 22.30 -11.62
C VAL A 270 -1.73 23.78 -11.97
N ALA A 271 -0.61 24.50 -11.84
CA ALA A 271 -0.50 25.91 -12.23
C ALA A 271 0.66 26.09 -13.22
N LYS A 272 0.43 26.85 -14.29
CA LYS A 272 1.48 27.19 -15.28
C LYS A 272 2.14 28.51 -14.89
N VAL A 273 3.44 28.47 -14.59
CA VAL A 273 4.27 29.66 -14.39
C VAL A 273 5.22 29.79 -15.58
N THR A 274 5.26 30.97 -16.21
CA THR A 274 6.15 31.25 -17.34
C THR A 274 7.04 32.43 -17.01
N LEU A 275 8.36 32.21 -16.96
CA LEU A 275 9.34 33.27 -16.83
C LEU A 275 9.71 33.78 -18.23
N LEU A 276 9.51 35.07 -18.45
CA LEU A 276 9.80 35.73 -19.73
C LEU A 276 11.13 36.48 -19.64
N ALA A 277 11.80 36.64 -20.78
CA ALA A 277 13.04 37.41 -20.91
C ALA A 277 14.18 36.96 -19.98
N VAL A 278 14.26 35.66 -19.68
CA VAL A 278 15.38 35.07 -18.93
C VAL A 278 16.65 35.14 -19.80
N PRO A 279 17.77 35.67 -19.29
CA PRO A 279 19.04 35.63 -20.02
C PRO A 279 19.46 34.18 -20.31
N ASP A 280 19.83 33.90 -21.55
CA ASP A 280 20.38 32.59 -21.94
C ASP A 280 21.83 32.45 -21.47
N ARG A 281 21.99 32.22 -20.17
CA ARG A 281 23.27 32.02 -19.50
C ARG A 281 23.10 30.94 -18.42
N PRO A 282 23.98 29.93 -18.36
CA PRO A 282 24.02 28.95 -17.26
C PRO A 282 24.21 29.58 -15.88
#